data_AF-G9KRE9-F1
#
_entry.id   AF-G9KRE9-F1
#
_cell.length_a   1.000
_cell.length_b   1.000
_cell.length_c   1.000
_cell.angle_alpha   90.00
_cell.angle_beta   90.00
_cell.angle_gamma   90.00
#
_symmetry.space_group_name_H-M   'P 1'
#
loop_
_entity.id
_entity.type
_entity.pdbx_description
1 polymer ?
#
loop_
_entity_poly.entity_id
_entity_poly.type
_entity_poly.pdbx_seq_one_letter_code
_entity_poly.pdbx_strand_id
1 'polypeptide(L)' 'QLLLENLKLIPNATSLQGESIVISVSQDTVYINNKAKIISSDIINTNGIIHIIDKLLSPQNLLFTPK' A
#
# COMPACT_ATOMS: atom_id res chain seq x y z
N GLN A 1 -11.73 8.51 3.88
CA GLN A 1 -10.51 8.67 4.68
C GLN A 1 -9.65 7.41 4.49
N LEU A 2 -8.33 7.48 4.60
CA LEU A 2 -7.44 6.33 4.40
C LEU A 2 -7.06 5.68 5.74
N LEU A 3 -8.00 5.54 6.67
CA LEU A 3 -7.77 4.77 7.90
C LEU A 3 -7.70 3.27 7.56
N LEU A 4 -7.09 2.47 8.42
CA LEU A 4 -6.93 1.03 8.22
C LEU A 4 -8.27 0.34 7.92
N GLU A 5 -9.31 0.68 8.67
CA GLU A 5 -10.66 0.12 8.46
C GLU A 5 -11.25 0.49 7.11
N ASN A 6 -10.94 1.68 6.58
CA ASN A 6 -11.39 2.06 5.25
C ASN A 6 -10.63 1.32 4.15
N LEU A 7 -9.34 1.03 4.35
CA LEU A 7 -8.56 0.25 3.39
C LEU A 7 -9.12 -1.16 3.18
N LYS A 8 -9.79 -1.75 4.18
CA LYS A 8 -10.46 -3.06 4.04
C LYS A 8 -11.58 -3.06 2.99
N LEU A 9 -12.12 -1.89 2.65
CA LEU A 9 -13.21 -1.72 1.69
C LEU A 9 -12.74 -1.20 0.33
N ILE A 10 -11.47 -0.79 0.22
CA ILE A 10 -10.91 -0.18 -0.99
C ILE A 10 -10.18 -1.26 -1.77
N PRO A 11 -10.58 -1.59 -3.02
CA PRO A 11 -9.92 -2.65 -3.79
C PRO A 11 -8.61 -2.20 -4.44
N ASN A 12 -8.48 -0.91 -4.76
CA ASN A 12 -7.31 -0.36 -5.42
C ASN A 12 -7.12 1.13 -5.11
N ALA A 13 -5.88 1.59 -5.27
CA ALA A 13 -5.50 2.99 -5.23
C ALA A 13 -4.51 3.28 -6.37
N THR A 14 -4.42 4.52 -6.81
CA THR A 14 -3.45 4.93 -7.83
C THR A 14 -2.23 5.56 -7.14
N SER A 15 -1.04 5.05 -7.42
CA SER A 15 0.21 5.65 -6.98
C SER A 15 0.46 7.00 -7.68
N LEU A 16 1.35 7.82 -7.12
CA LEU A 16 1.74 9.08 -7.77
C LEU A 16 2.37 8.88 -9.15
N GLN A 17 3.02 7.73 -9.36
CA GLN A 17 3.63 7.29 -10.61
C GLN A 17 2.60 6.77 -11.63
N GLY A 18 1.32 6.71 -11.26
CA GLY A 18 0.23 6.25 -12.12
C GLY A 18 -0.02 4.74 -12.10
N GLU A 19 0.81 3.97 -11.39
CA GLU A 19 0.61 2.52 -11.23
C GLU A 19 -0.55 2.22 -10.28
N SER A 20 -1.33 1.18 -10.59
CA SER A 20 -2.39 0.67 -9.72
C SER A 20 -1.80 -0.14 -8.57
N ILE A 21 -2.19 0.24 -7.35
CA ILE A 21 -1.90 -0.45 -6.10
C ILE A 21 -3.11 -1.29 -5.74
N VAL A 22 -2.94 -2.61 -5.68
CA VAL A 22 -3.99 -3.53 -5.23
C VAL A 22 -3.98 -3.59 -3.71
N ILE A 23 -5.15 -3.45 -3.09
CA ILE A 23 -5.31 -3.59 -1.65
C ILE A 23 -6.17 -4.83 -1.41
N SER A 24 -5.68 -5.73 -0.56
CA SER A 24 -6.37 -6.98 -0.24
C SER A 24 -6.37 -7.24 1.25
N VAL A 25 -7.34 -8.02 1.72
CA VAL A 25 -7.48 -8.39 3.12
C VAL A 25 -7.39 -9.89 3.25
N SER A 26 -6.54 -10.36 4.16
CA SER A 26 -6.43 -11.78 4.53
C SER A 26 -6.23 -11.88 6.03
N GLN A 27 -7.03 -12.72 6.70
CA GLN A 27 -6.96 -12.91 8.16
C GLN A 27 -6.98 -11.58 8.95
N ASP A 28 -7.91 -10.69 8.58
CA ASP A 28 -8.06 -9.34 9.14
C ASP A 28 -6.82 -8.43 9.00
N THR A 29 -5.85 -8.83 8.17
CA THR A 29 -4.66 -8.06 7.84
C THR A 29 -4.77 -7.49 6.44
N VAL A 30 -4.39 -6.22 6.28
CA VAL A 30 -4.35 -5.53 4.99
C VAL A 30 -2.99 -5.75 4.32
N TYR A 31 -3.05 -6.09 3.03
CA TYR A 31 -1.89 -6.30 2.16
C TYR A 31 -1.92 -5.34 0.98
N ILE A 32 -0.73 -4.85 0.64
CA ILE A 32 -0.47 -4.02 -0.54
C ILE A 32 0.17 -4.90 -1.62
N ASN A 33 -0.38 -4.83 -2.82
CA ASN A 33 0.00 -5.64 -3.99
C ASN A 33 0.09 -7.15 -3.67
N ASN A 34 -0.79 -7.64 -2.80
CA ASN A 34 -0.86 -9.03 -2.33
C ASN A 34 0.45 -9.57 -1.72
N LYS A 35 1.37 -8.68 -1.32
CA LYS A 35 2.75 -9.05 -0.92
C LYS A 35 3.20 -8.36 0.35
N ALA A 36 3.02 -7.04 0.45
CA ALA A 36 3.50 -6.25 1.58
C ALA A 36 2.40 -6.13 2.62
N LYS A 37 2.65 -6.56 3.85
CA LYS A 37 1.69 -6.46 4.95
C LYS A 37 1.78 -5.09 5.59
N ILE A 38 0.63 -4.48 5.90
CA ILE A 38 0.59 -3.32 6.79
C ILE A 38 0.83 -3.81 8.23
N ILE A 39 1.89 -3.31 8.86
CA ILE A 39 2.29 -3.66 10.24
C ILE A 39 1.96 -2.55 11.26
N SER A 40 1.71 -1.33 10.77
CA SER A 40 1.22 -0.20 11.57
C SER A 40 0.49 0.78 10.67
N SER A 41 -0.50 1.50 11.20
CA SER A 41 -1.40 2.37 10.44
C SER A 41 -1.89 3.52 11.30
N ASP A 42 -2.68 4.41 10.70
CA ASP A 42 -3.46 5.44 11.37
C ASP A 42 -2.59 6.49 12.08
N ILE A 43 -1.36 6.66 11.58
CA ILE A 43 -0.49 7.76 11.95
C ILE A 43 -0.96 8.99 11.17
N ILE A 44 -1.81 9.78 11.82
CA ILE A 44 -2.47 10.96 11.23
C ILE A 44 -1.50 12.15 11.25
N ASN A 45 -1.31 12.75 10.08
CA ASN A 45 -0.57 13.99 9.88
C ASN A 45 -1.50 15.07 9.32
N THR A 46 -1.02 16.32 9.27
CA THR A 46 -1.79 17.45 8.71
C THR A 46 -2.25 17.23 7.26
N ASN A 47 -1.47 16.45 6.48
CA ASN A 47 -1.68 16.30 5.04
C ASN A 47 -2.00 14.86 4.62
N GLY A 48 -2.20 13.93 5.55
CA GLY A 48 -2.44 12.53 5.20
C GLY A 48 -2.27 11.54 6.34
N ILE A 49 -2.25 10.26 5.99
CA ILE A 49 -2.09 9.13 6.92
C ILE A 49 -0.88 8.30 6.46
N ILE A 50 -0.05 7.87 7.40
CA ILE A 50 1.07 6.95 7.13
C ILE A 50 0.68 5.52 7.50
N HIS A 51 0.99 4.59 6.59
CA HIS A 51 0.94 3.15 6.81
C HIS A 51 2.36 2.58 6.71
N ILE A 52 2.76 1.76 7.68
CA ILE A 52 4.06 1.08 7.69
C ILE A 52 3.86 -0.32 7.12
N ILE A 53 4.71 -0.70 6.16
CA ILE A 53 4.69 -2.02 5.52
C ILE A 53 6.00 -2.78 5.74
N ASP A 54 5.93 -4.11 5.71
CA ASP A 54 7.08 -5.00 5.96
C ASP A 54 7.93 -5.33 4.72
N LYS A 55 7.50 -4.88 3.53
CA LYS A 55 8.14 -5.23 2.26
C LYS A 55 8.20 -4.05 1.30
N LEU A 56 9.32 -3.95 0.58
CA LEU A 56 9.49 -2.96 -0.48
C LEU A 56 8.47 -3.16 -1.60
N LEU A 57 7.83 -2.06 -2.02
CA LEU A 57 7.05 -2.01 -3.25
C LEU A 57 7.99 -1.72 -4.42
N SER A 58 8.13 -2.70 -5.31
CA SER A 58 8.83 -2.49 -6.57
C SER A 58 7.84 -1.97 -7.62
N PRO A 59 8.16 -0.85 -8.30
CA PRO A 59 7.43 -0.44 -9.50
C PRO A 59 7.37 -1.57 -10.52
N GLN A 60 6.26 -1.66 -11.23
CA GLN A 60 6.08 -2.73 -12.24
C GLN A 60 7.05 -2.56 -13.41
N ASN A 61 7.44 -1.30 -13.70
CA ASN A 61 8.37 -0.94 -14.78
C ASN A 61 9.78 -0.63 -14.30
N LEU A 62 10.29 -1.34 -13.28
CA LEU A 62 11.72 -1.33 -13.02
C LEU A 62 12.45 -1.97 -14.21
N LEU A 63 12.85 -1.16 -15.19
CA LEU A 63 13.88 -1.51 -16.14
C LEU A 63 15.18 -1.62 -15.36
N PHE A 64 15.47 -2.82 -14.86
CA PHE A 64 16.80 -3.16 -14.39
C PHE A 64 17.71 -3.16 -15.61
N THR A 65 18.37 -2.04 -15.87
CA THR A 65 19.62 -2.02 -16.63
C THR A 65 20.72 -2.32 -15.62
N PRO A 66 21.18 -3.57 -15.47
CA PRO A 66 22.38 -3.83 -14.69
C PRO A 66 23.52 -3.02 -15.31
N LYS A 67 24.21 -2.23 -14.48
CA LYS A 67 25.46 -1.57 -14.85
C LYS A 67 26.57 -2.60 -15.04
#